data_AF-K4KLL2-F1
#
_entry.id   AF-K4KLL2-F1
#
_cell.length_a   1.000
_cell.length_b   1.000
_cell.length_c   1.000
_cell.angle_alpha   90.00
_cell.angle_beta   90.00
_cell.angle_gamma   90.00
#
_symmetry.space_group_name_H-M   'P 1'
#
loop_
_entity.id
_entity.type
_entity.pdbx_description
1 polymer ?
#
loop_
_entity_poly.entity_id
_entity_poly.type
_entity_poly.pdbx_seq_one_letter_code
_entity_poly.pdbx_strand_id
1 'polypeptide(L)'
;MPFTRDAAIQMLKWGAKPELSPYTHKQIAEWCDKFWCQYLEVDAEPEIESLLPVLTDVETQWDLYLANTYSIEELKTKDFENELMPKEWFNEWLRQVA
;
A
#
# COMPACT_ATOMS: atom_id res chain seq x y z
N MET A 1 -4.32 -6.17 10.41
CA MET A 1 -4.19 -7.36 9.54
C MET A 1 -2.85 -8.05 9.81
N PRO A 2 -2.79 -9.39 9.86
CA PRO A 2 -1.53 -10.13 9.98
C PRO A 2 -0.70 -10.00 8.70
N PHE A 3 0.63 -10.08 8.82
CA PHE A 3 1.55 -9.99 7.69
C PHE A 3 1.69 -11.34 6.97
N THR A 4 0.81 -11.59 6.01
CA THR A 4 0.78 -12.80 5.18
C THR A 4 0.45 -12.45 3.73
N ARG A 5 0.73 -13.36 2.80
CA ARG A 5 0.37 -13.20 1.37
C ARG A 5 -1.11 -12.95 1.17
N ASP A 6 -1.97 -13.77 1.78
CA ASP A 6 -3.41 -13.62 1.69
C ASP A 6 -3.89 -12.27 2.21
N ALA A 7 -3.30 -11.80 3.30
CA ALA A 7 -3.60 -10.47 3.84
C ALA A 7 -3.15 -9.37 2.88
N ALA A 8 -1.97 -9.47 2.25
CA ALA A 8 -1.51 -8.49 1.26
C ALA A 8 -2.45 -8.43 0.05
N ILE A 9 -2.84 -9.59 -0.50
CA ILE A 9 -3.82 -9.67 -1.59
C ILE A 9 -5.15 -9.04 -1.16
N GLN A 10 -5.60 -9.30 0.07
CA GLN A 10 -6.84 -8.71 0.58
C GLN A 10 -6.74 -7.19 0.76
N MET A 11 -5.61 -6.67 1.23
CA MET A 11 -5.36 -5.23 1.34
C MET A 11 -5.39 -4.55 -0.02
N LEU A 12 -4.80 -5.16 -1.05
CA LEU A 12 -4.85 -4.65 -2.42
C LEU A 12 -6.27 -4.70 -3.00
N LYS A 13 -7.03 -5.77 -2.74
CA LYS A 13 -8.46 -5.87 -3.13
C LYS A 13 -9.30 -4.76 -2.51
N TRP A 14 -9.01 -4.42 -1.26
CA TRP A 14 -9.66 -3.31 -0.56
C TRP A 14 -9.26 -1.94 -1.14
N GLY A 15 -7.99 -1.72 -1.50
CA GLY A 15 -7.58 -0.50 -2.20
C GLY A 15 -8.18 -0.37 -3.62
N ALA A 16 -8.44 -1.49 -4.30
CA ALA A 16 -9.16 -1.48 -5.58
C ALA A 16 -10.67 -1.18 -5.42
N LYS A 17 -11.23 -1.40 -4.23
CA LYS A 17 -12.66 -1.21 -3.90
C LYS A 17 -12.81 -0.52 -2.53
N PRO A 18 -12.38 0.75 -2.39
CA PRO A 18 -12.34 1.44 -1.11
C PRO A 18 -13.72 1.54 -0.44
N GLU A 19 -14.80 1.56 -1.22
CA GLU A 19 -16.17 1.55 -0.70
C GLU A 19 -16.55 0.28 0.07
N LEU A 20 -15.80 -0.82 -0.09
CA LEU A 20 -15.95 -2.07 0.65
C LEU A 20 -14.83 -2.28 1.69
N SER A 21 -13.90 -1.33 1.79
CA SER A 21 -12.70 -1.46 2.60
C SER A 21 -12.97 -0.99 4.04
N PRO A 22 -12.50 -1.75 5.06
CA PRO A 22 -12.42 -1.24 6.42
C PRO A 22 -11.20 -0.33 6.64
N TYR A 23 -10.29 -0.23 5.66
CA TYR A 23 -9.05 0.54 5.73
C TYR A 23 -9.00 1.65 4.67
N THR A 24 -8.43 2.78 5.05
CA THR A 24 -8.14 3.89 4.12
C THR A 24 -6.95 3.55 3.23
N HIS A 25 -6.78 4.23 2.08
CA HIS A 25 -5.61 3.99 1.23
C HIS A 25 -4.30 4.30 1.97
N LYS A 26 -4.31 5.32 2.82
CA LYS A 26 -3.22 5.63 3.76
C LYS A 26 -2.90 4.44 4.66
N GLN A 27 -3.90 3.89 5.36
CA GLN A 27 -3.70 2.73 6.25
C GLN A 27 -3.23 1.49 5.49
N ILE A 28 -3.63 1.32 4.23
CA ILE A 28 -3.14 0.26 3.37
C ILE A 28 -1.65 0.47 3.06
N ALA A 29 -1.25 1.67 2.65
CA ALA A 29 0.15 2.01 2.39
C ALA A 29 1.03 1.84 3.63
N GLU A 30 0.60 2.36 4.79
CA GLU A 30 1.31 2.16 6.06
C GLU A 30 1.40 0.70 6.50
N TRP A 31 0.40 -0.12 6.16
CA TRP A 31 0.45 -1.55 6.44
C TRP A 31 1.43 -2.26 5.50
N CYS A 32 1.47 -1.89 4.22
CA CYS A 32 2.46 -2.38 3.27
C CYS A 32 3.88 -2.02 3.74
N ASP A 33 4.09 -0.76 4.16
CA ASP A 33 5.34 -0.27 4.75
C ASP A 33 5.85 -1.17 5.87
N LYS A 34 5.01 -1.35 6.90
CA LYS A 34 5.33 -2.16 8.06
C LYS A 34 5.57 -3.63 7.72
N PHE A 35 4.94 -4.15 6.65
CA PHE A 35 5.13 -5.53 6.21
C PHE A 35 6.50 -5.70 5.54
N TRP A 36 6.80 -4.93 4.50
CA TRP A 36 8.06 -5.11 3.77
C TRP A 36 9.28 -4.74 4.65
N CYS A 37 9.12 -3.80 5.58
CA CYS A 37 10.16 -3.44 6.55
C CYS A 37 10.60 -4.61 7.45
N GLN A 38 9.79 -5.66 7.62
CA GLN A 38 10.19 -6.85 8.38
C GLN A 38 11.36 -7.60 7.73
N TYR A 39 11.62 -7.36 6.44
CA TYR A 39 12.60 -8.06 5.62
C TYR A 39 13.76 -7.16 5.18
N LEU A 40 13.97 -6.02 5.86
CA LEU A 40 15.11 -5.13 5.60
C LEU A 40 16.46 -5.78 5.90
N GLU A 41 16.52 -6.64 6.91
CA GLU A 41 17.75 -7.25 7.42
C GLU A 41 17.72 -8.79 7.36
N VAL A 42 16.62 -9.38 6.89
CA VAL A 42 16.41 -10.83 6.86
C VAL A 42 15.81 -11.25 5.53
N ASP A 43 16.23 -12.41 5.03
CA ASP A 43 15.69 -12.98 3.80
C ASP A 43 14.23 -13.39 4.00
N ALA A 44 13.38 -13.02 3.04
CA ALA A 44 12.00 -13.46 2.99
C ALA A 44 11.91 -14.89 2.45
N GLU A 45 10.91 -15.65 2.90
CA GLU A 45 10.54 -16.88 2.22
C GLU A 45 10.09 -16.56 0.78
N PRO A 46 10.29 -17.44 -0.21
CA PRO A 46 10.02 -17.14 -1.63
C PRO A 46 8.60 -16.61 -1.90
N GLU A 47 7.63 -17.10 -1.12
CA GLU A 47 6.25 -16.64 -1.21
C GLU A 47 6.11 -15.15 -0.87
N ILE A 48 6.81 -14.68 0.17
CA ILE A 48 6.82 -13.28 0.60
C ILE A 48 7.78 -12.44 -0.23
N GLU A 49 8.93 -13.00 -0.62
CA GLU A 49 9.89 -12.34 -1.50
C GLU A 49 9.23 -11.84 -2.79
N SER A 50 8.34 -12.66 -3.37
CA SER A 50 7.55 -12.28 -4.56
C SER A 50 6.60 -11.09 -4.35
N LEU A 51 6.26 -10.76 -3.10
CA LEU A 51 5.38 -9.63 -2.75
C LEU A 51 6.14 -8.34 -2.48
N LEU A 52 7.40 -8.42 -2.05
CA LEU A 52 8.17 -7.25 -1.59
C LEU A 52 8.17 -6.09 -2.61
N PRO A 53 8.39 -6.33 -3.92
CA PRO A 53 8.36 -5.24 -4.91
C PRO A 53 7.02 -4.50 -4.94
N VAL A 54 5.91 -5.22 -4.79
CA VAL A 54 4.57 -4.64 -4.80
C VAL A 54 4.29 -3.91 -3.48
N LEU A 55 4.68 -4.47 -2.33
CA LEU A 55 4.50 -3.81 -1.04
C LEU A 55 5.28 -2.49 -0.97
N THR A 56 6.52 -2.47 -1.48
CA THR A 56 7.32 -1.24 -1.55
C THR A 56 6.72 -0.24 -2.54
N ASP A 57 6.23 -0.70 -3.69
CA ASP A 57 5.65 0.20 -4.69
C ASP A 57 4.35 0.85 -4.18
N VAL A 58 3.50 0.13 -3.43
CA VAL A 58 2.29 0.71 -2.83
C VAL A 58 2.63 1.88 -1.89
N GLU A 59 3.60 1.69 -1.00
CA GLU A 59 4.07 2.70 -0.05
C GLU A 59 4.71 3.88 -0.79
N THR A 60 5.60 3.61 -1.75
CA THR A 60 6.32 4.66 -2.47
C THR A 60 5.38 5.46 -3.36
N GLN A 61 4.41 4.81 -4.02
CA GLN A 61 3.41 5.52 -4.83
C GLN A 61 2.47 6.36 -3.98
N TRP A 62 2.20 5.99 -2.72
CA TRP A 62 1.42 6.83 -1.80
C TRP A 62 2.14 8.14 -1.53
N ASP A 63 3.41 8.09 -1.17
CA ASP A 63 4.21 9.28 -0.90
C ASP A 63 4.37 10.16 -2.14
N LEU A 64 4.64 9.54 -3.30
CA LEU A 64 4.75 10.25 -4.57
C LEU A 64 3.41 10.87 -4.99
N TYR A 65 2.30 10.19 -4.79
CA TYR A 65 0.97 10.72 -5.09
C TYR A 65 0.69 11.98 -4.26
N LEU A 66 0.95 11.93 -2.94
CA LEU A 66 0.75 13.07 -2.07
C LEU A 66 1.68 14.24 -2.45
N ALA A 67 2.97 13.96 -2.66
CA ALA A 67 3.96 14.97 -3.02
C ALA A 67 3.67 15.67 -4.37
N ASN A 68 3.05 14.96 -5.32
CA ASN A 68 2.66 15.52 -6.61
C ASN A 68 1.28 16.20 -6.62
N THR A 69 0.44 15.94 -5.61
CA THR A 69 -0.93 16.46 -5.55
C THR A 69 -1.05 17.68 -4.63
N TYR A 70 -0.26 17.71 -3.55
CA TYR A 70 -0.39 18.69 -2.48
C TYR A 70 0.84 19.57 -2.33
N SER A 71 0.61 20.82 -1.94
CA SER A 71 1.69 21.71 -1.54
C SER A 71 2.33 21.28 -0.21
N ILE A 72 3.56 21.74 0.05
CA ILE A 72 4.27 21.45 1.31
C ILE A 72 3.47 21.92 2.55
N GLU A 73 2.72 23.01 2.45
CA GLU A 73 1.90 23.53 3.56
C GLU A 73 0.72 22.61 3.86
N GLU A 74 0.06 22.08 2.82
CA GLU A 74 -1.01 21.09 2.95
C GLU A 74 -0.48 19.76 3.51
N LEU A 75 0.68 19.29 3.05
CA LEU A 75 1.31 18.05 3.55
C LEU A 75 1.59 18.09 5.06
N LYS A 76 1.83 19.27 5.64
CA LYS A 76 2.09 19.42 7.08
C LYS A 76 0.84 19.45 7.96
N THR A 77 -0.31 19.80 7.38
CA THR A 77 -1.51 20.19 8.17
C THR A 77 -2.73 19.35 7.85
N LYS A 78 -2.79 18.75 6.67
CA LYS A 78 -3.93 17.98 6.18
C LYS A 78 -3.91 16.56 6.73
N ASP A 79 -5.10 16.05 7.03
CA ASP A 79 -5.33 14.63 7.25
C ASP A 79 -5.66 13.94 5.92
N PHE A 80 -5.02 12.80 5.67
CA PHE A 80 -5.11 12.04 4.42
C PHE A 80 -5.92 10.74 4.58
N GLU A 81 -6.61 10.52 5.70
CA GLU A 81 -7.45 9.32 5.90
C GLU A 81 -8.53 9.15 4.82
N ASN A 82 -9.03 10.24 4.21
CA ASN A 82 -10.07 10.15 3.18
C ASN A 82 -9.53 10.25 1.74
N GLU A 83 -8.20 10.33 1.59
CA GLU A 83 -7.57 10.48 0.29
C GLU A 83 -7.49 9.14 -0.45
N LEU A 84 -7.76 9.17 -1.75
CA LEU A 84 -7.81 7.97 -2.59
C LEU A 84 -6.81 8.09 -3.74
N MET A 85 -5.73 7.30 -3.68
CA MET A 85 -4.93 7.00 -4.86
C MET A 85 -5.76 6.36 -5.99
N PRO A 86 -5.28 6.43 -7.26
CA PRO A 86 -5.91 5.75 -8.38
C PRO A 86 -6.16 4.26 -8.12
N LYS A 87 -7.41 3.82 -8.27
CA LYS A 87 -7.82 2.42 -8.04
C LYS A 87 -7.16 1.48 -9.05
N GLU A 88 -6.78 1.99 -10.22
CA GLU A 88 -6.11 1.28 -11.29
C GLU A 88 -4.74 0.74 -10.86
N TRP A 89 -4.04 1.46 -9.98
CA TRP A 89 -2.76 1.02 -9.43
C TRP A 89 -2.93 -0.26 -8.60
N PHE A 90 -3.95 -0.30 -7.73
CA PHE A 90 -4.30 -1.51 -6.98
C PHE A 90 -4.68 -2.69 -7.88
N ASN A 91 -5.39 -2.44 -8.97
CA ASN A 91 -5.69 -3.50 -9.93
C ASN A 91 -4.44 -4.02 -10.66
N GLU A 92 -3.46 -3.16 -10.94
CA GLU A 92 -2.20 -3.56 -11.53
C GLU A 92 -1.34 -4.36 -10.55
N TRP A 93 -1.18 -3.90 -9.32
CA TRP A 93 -0.51 -4.64 -8.26
C TRP A 93 -1.14 -6.02 -8.01
N LEU A 94 -2.47 -6.10 -8.02
CA LEU A 94 -3.18 -7.39 -7.93
C LEU A 94 -2.81 -8.35 -9.06
N ARG A 95 -2.62 -7.87 -10.29
CA ARG A 95 -2.19 -8.72 -11.42
C ARG A 95 -0.79 -9.29 -11.25
N GLN A 96 0.07 -8.61 -10.49
CA GLN A 96 1.45 -9.03 -10.27
C GLN A 96 1.59 -10.09 -9.16
N VAL A 97 0.66 -10.09 -8.19
CA VAL A 97 0.69 -11.00 -7.03
C VAL A 97 -0.33 -12.14 -7.09
N ALA A 98 -1.26 -12.09 -8.05
CA ALA A 98 -2.30 -13.10 -8.28
C ALA A 98 -1.79 -14.37 -8.95
#